data_AF-A0A6N3GWS6-F1
#
_entry.id   AF-A0A6N3GWS6-F1
#
_cell.length_a   1.000
_cell.length_b   1.000
_cell.length_c   1.000
_cell.angle_alpha   90.00
_cell.angle_beta   90.00
_cell.angle_gamma   90.00
#
_symmetry.space_group_name_H-M   'P 1'
#
loop_
_entity.id
_entity.type
_entity.pdbx_description
1 polymer ?
#
loop_
_entity_poly.entity_id
_entity_poly.type
_entity_poly.pdbx_seq_one_letter_code
_entity_poly.pdbx_strand_id
1 'polypeptide(L)'
;MLRMYLLQVWFNLSDEGKEDIVYDIYAFRKFVGINFCEEQVPDSTTLQHFRKLLEDNHIGEQLFAELNAGLEEAGLMYSGGTIVDATIIVAPSSTKNEKKQRDPEMCQTKKGNHWYFEMKAYIGVDTGSGMVHTVETTAANIHDVDVAEKLIREDDVVVYGNSGYLGLTNRPEIQENEHKSKIDYRINRRSSQSRVPIPTPALTG
;
A
#
# COMPACT_ATOMS: atom_id res chain seq x y z
N MET A 1 -7.51 21.59 7.61
CA MET A 1 -7.95 20.18 7.64
C MET A 1 -7.01 19.22 6.91
N LEU A 2 -6.80 19.34 5.58
CA LEU A 2 -5.96 18.39 4.82
C LEU A 2 -4.55 18.18 5.41
N ARG A 3 -3.85 19.27 5.78
CA ARG A 3 -2.51 19.18 6.40
C ARG A 3 -2.52 18.45 7.74
N MET A 4 -3.59 18.59 8.53
CA MET A 4 -3.75 17.87 9.80
C MET A 4 -4.01 16.38 9.56
N TYR A 5 -4.78 16.04 8.53
CA TYR A 5 -4.98 14.66 8.09
C TYR A 5 -3.66 14.03 7.61
N LEU A 6 -2.86 14.74 6.81
CA LEU A 6 -1.54 14.24 6.37
C LEU A 6 -0.60 13.99 7.55
N LEU A 7 -0.53 14.89 8.54
CA LEU A 7 0.24 14.65 9.76
C LEU A 7 -0.25 13.41 10.51
N GLN A 8 -1.57 13.23 10.60
CA GLN A 8 -2.13 12.04 11.24
C GLN A 8 -1.66 10.76 10.55
N VAL A 9 -1.65 10.73 9.21
CA VAL A 9 -1.21 9.57 8.42
C VAL A 9 0.31 9.36 8.55
N TRP A 10 1.12 10.41 8.36
CA TRP A 10 2.59 10.30 8.35
C TRP A 10 3.18 9.89 9.70
N PHE A 11 2.57 10.31 10.81
CA PHE A 11 3.04 10.00 12.15
C PHE A 11 2.21 8.91 12.85
N ASN A 12 1.26 8.28 12.14
CA ASN A 12 0.37 7.25 12.66
C ASN A 12 -0.32 7.66 13.98
N LEU A 13 -0.82 8.90 14.01
CA LEU A 13 -1.43 9.47 15.22
C LEU A 13 -2.85 8.93 15.42
N SER A 14 -3.20 8.67 16.68
CA SER A 14 -4.59 8.34 17.02
C SER A 14 -5.50 9.54 16.80
N ASP A 15 -6.80 9.28 16.66
CA ASP A 15 -7.79 10.35 16.53
C ASP A 15 -7.81 11.27 17.75
N GLU A 16 -7.44 10.76 18.93
CA GLU A 16 -7.35 11.51 20.19
C GLU A 16 -6.00 12.24 20.33
N GLY A 17 -4.88 11.62 19.95
CA GLY A 17 -3.54 12.15 20.21
C GLY A 17 -3.06 13.23 19.24
N LYS A 18 -3.78 13.48 18.14
CA LYS A 18 -3.40 14.49 17.14
C LYS A 18 -3.65 15.93 17.58
N GLU A 19 -4.62 16.16 18.46
CA GLU A 19 -4.89 17.49 19.02
C GLU A 19 -3.73 17.92 19.91
N ASP A 20 -3.40 17.07 20.89
CA ASP A 20 -2.32 17.30 21.85
C ASP A 20 -0.99 17.58 21.14
N ILE A 21 -0.66 16.80 20.10
CA ILE A 21 0.59 16.98 19.37
C ILE A 21 0.64 18.30 18.60
N VAL A 22 -0.49 18.78 18.08
CA VAL A 22 -0.55 20.10 17.42
C VAL A 22 -0.42 21.24 18.44
N TYR A 23 -0.91 21.05 19.67
CA TYR A 23 -0.68 22.00 20.76
C TYR A 23 0.77 21.99 21.25
N ASP A 24 1.39 20.82 21.37
CA ASP A 24 2.70 20.64 21.98
C ASP A 24 3.86 20.95 21.02
N ILE A 25 3.74 20.60 19.73
CA ILE A 25 4.85 20.70 18.77
C ILE A 25 4.65 21.89 17.83
N TYR A 26 5.47 22.93 18.02
CA TYR A 26 5.45 24.14 17.18
C TYR A 26 5.60 23.86 15.67
N ALA A 27 6.43 22.89 15.29
CA ALA A 27 6.59 22.51 13.88
C ALA A 27 5.29 21.99 13.26
N PHE A 28 4.52 21.21 14.03
CA PHE A 28 3.25 20.65 13.56
C PHE A 28 2.21 21.76 13.47
N ARG A 29 2.13 22.61 14.48
CA ARG A 29 1.29 23.82 14.44
C ARG A 29 1.57 24.69 13.21
N LYS A 30 2.85 24.99 12.96
CA LYS A 30 3.28 25.79 11.81
C LYS A 30 2.92 25.13 10.48
N PHE A 31 3.07 23.81 10.40
CA PHE A 31 2.70 23.04 9.20
C PHE A 31 1.20 23.07 8.94
N VAL A 32 0.37 22.77 9.95
CA VAL A 32 -1.10 22.83 9.81
C VAL A 32 -1.56 24.25 9.51
N GLY A 33 -0.84 25.26 9.99
CA GLY A 33 -1.11 26.67 9.74
C GLY A 33 -2.10 27.27 10.72
N ILE A 34 -2.32 26.65 11.89
CA ILE A 34 -3.31 27.11 12.88
C ILE A 34 -2.70 28.22 13.73
N ASN A 35 -3.39 29.37 13.74
CA ASN A 35 -3.07 30.46 14.62
C ASN A 35 -3.99 30.45 15.85
N PHE A 36 -3.48 30.01 17.01
CA PHE A 36 -4.24 29.96 18.28
C PHE A 36 -4.77 31.32 18.78
N CYS A 37 -4.36 32.44 18.20
CA CYS A 37 -4.96 33.73 18.50
C CYS A 37 -6.35 33.92 17.86
N GLU A 38 -6.65 33.17 16.79
CA GLU A 38 -7.84 33.33 15.96
C GLU A 38 -8.64 32.02 15.82
N GLU A 39 -7.99 30.86 15.96
CA GLU A 39 -8.56 29.56 15.64
C GLU A 39 -8.19 28.49 16.70
N GLN A 40 -9.15 27.64 17.02
CA GLN A 40 -8.94 26.46 17.87
C GLN A 40 -8.50 25.25 17.01
N VAL A 41 -7.70 24.35 17.58
CA VAL A 41 -7.37 23.07 16.91
C VAL A 41 -8.66 22.28 16.69
N PRO A 42 -8.94 21.83 15.45
CA PRO A 42 -10.09 20.98 15.17
C PRO A 42 -10.04 19.71 16.01
N ASP A 43 -11.18 19.35 16.60
CA ASP A 43 -11.27 18.17 17.43
C ASP A 43 -11.25 16.86 16.62
N SER A 44 -11.12 15.74 17.32
CA SER A 44 -11.12 14.38 16.78
C SER A 44 -12.35 14.10 15.89
N THR A 45 -13.53 14.61 16.29
CA THR A 45 -14.78 14.43 15.56
C THR A 45 -14.80 15.22 14.25
N THR A 46 -14.29 16.45 14.23
CA THR A 46 -14.20 17.28 13.02
C THR A 46 -13.33 16.61 11.96
N LEU A 47 -12.20 16.02 12.37
CA LEU A 47 -11.33 15.31 11.43
C LEU A 47 -11.94 13.98 10.97
N GLN A 48 -12.70 13.29 11.82
CA GLN A 48 -13.47 12.12 11.41
C GLN A 48 -14.50 12.47 10.33
N HIS A 49 -15.26 13.55 10.51
CA HIS A 49 -16.20 14.04 9.50
C HIS A 49 -15.49 14.43 8.20
N PHE A 50 -14.33 15.08 8.29
CA PHE A 50 -13.52 15.41 7.12
C PHE A 50 -13.03 14.16 6.38
N ARG A 51 -12.59 13.11 7.10
CA ARG A 51 -12.17 11.84 6.49
C ARG A 51 -13.32 11.20 5.72
N LYS A 52 -14.50 11.12 6.35
CA LYS A 52 -15.69 10.57 5.69
C LYS A 52 -16.07 11.36 4.44
N LEU A 53 -15.94 12.69 4.47
CA LEU A 53 -16.12 13.53 3.28
C LEU A 53 -15.13 13.17 2.17
N LEU A 54 -13.85 12.96 2.48
CA LEU A 54 -12.86 12.55 1.49
C LEU A 54 -13.18 11.18 0.88
N GLU A 55 -13.59 10.23 1.70
CA GLU A 55 -13.99 8.86 1.30
C GLU A 55 -15.23 8.90 0.41
N ASP A 56 -16.31 9.57 0.85
CA ASP A 56 -17.59 9.64 0.14
C ASP A 56 -17.46 10.31 -1.25
N ASN A 57 -16.45 11.16 -1.44
CA ASN A 57 -16.20 11.88 -2.69
C ASN A 57 -15.02 11.32 -3.51
N HIS A 58 -14.42 10.19 -3.10
CA HIS A 58 -13.25 9.60 -3.76
C HIS A 58 -12.07 10.58 -3.96
N ILE A 59 -11.91 11.55 -3.06
CA ILE A 59 -10.89 12.62 -3.19
C ILE A 59 -9.49 12.05 -2.98
N GLY A 60 -9.34 10.97 -2.20
CA GLY A 60 -8.05 10.31 -1.99
C GLY A 60 -7.42 9.80 -3.29
N GLU A 61 -8.20 9.14 -4.15
CA GLU A 61 -7.75 8.65 -5.45
C GLU A 61 -7.36 9.79 -6.39
N GLN A 62 -8.15 10.87 -6.40
CA GLN A 62 -7.86 12.08 -7.19
C GLN A 62 -6.58 12.76 -6.74
N LEU A 63 -6.38 12.93 -5.43
CA LEU A 63 -5.16 13.49 -4.87
C LEU A 63 -3.94 12.64 -5.20
N PHE A 64 -4.06 11.32 -5.13
CA PHE A 64 -2.98 10.41 -5.50
C PHE A 64 -2.63 10.51 -6.98
N ALA A 65 -3.63 10.53 -7.87
CA ALA A 65 -3.43 10.72 -9.30
C ALA A 65 -2.75 12.06 -9.63
N GLU A 66 -3.20 13.15 -9.01
CA GLU A 66 -2.63 14.49 -9.21
C GLU A 66 -1.18 14.58 -8.70
N LEU A 67 -0.89 13.97 -7.55
CA LEU A 67 0.48 13.91 -7.02
C LEU A 67 1.40 13.13 -7.96
N ASN A 68 0.95 12.00 -8.50
CA ASN A 68 1.74 11.22 -9.44
C ASN A 68 1.96 11.98 -10.75
N ALA A 69 0.94 12.66 -11.27
CA ALA A 69 1.07 13.51 -12.46
C ALA A 69 2.09 14.63 -12.24
N GLY A 70 2.06 15.29 -11.08
CA GLY A 70 3.06 16.31 -10.73
C GLY A 70 4.48 15.75 -10.56
N LEU A 71 4.63 14.55 -10.01
CA LEU A 71 5.93 13.87 -9.92
C LEU A 71 6.47 13.47 -11.30
N GLU A 72 5.59 13.05 -12.21
CA GLU A 72 5.93 12.72 -13.58
C GLU A 72 6.34 13.97 -14.37
N GLU A 73 5.60 15.07 -14.26
CA GLU A 73 5.96 16.35 -14.88
C GLU A 73 7.30 16.90 -14.35
N ALA A 74 7.57 16.70 -13.06
CA ALA A 74 8.85 17.05 -12.46
C ALA A 74 10.03 16.14 -12.88
N GLY A 75 9.77 15.07 -13.64
CA GLY A 75 10.77 14.07 -14.04
C GLY A 75 11.29 13.23 -12.87
N LEU A 76 10.51 13.13 -11.78
CA LEU A 76 10.85 12.37 -10.58
C LEU A 76 10.33 10.93 -10.61
N MET A 77 9.54 10.55 -11.62
CA MET A 77 9.19 9.16 -11.91
C MET A 77 10.01 8.66 -13.08
N TYR A 78 10.59 7.46 -12.93
CA TYR A 78 11.26 6.77 -14.03
C TYR A 78 10.28 5.81 -14.72
N SER A 79 10.44 5.65 -16.03
CA SER A 79 9.69 4.72 -16.86
C SER A 79 10.55 3.48 -17.17
N GLY A 80 10.00 2.27 -17.00
CA GLY A 80 10.69 1.05 -17.45
C GLY A 80 10.89 -0.04 -16.40
N GLY A 81 10.47 0.12 -15.16
CA GLY A 81 10.42 -1.03 -14.27
C GLY A 81 9.72 -0.80 -12.96
N THR A 82 9.05 -1.85 -12.50
CA THR A 82 8.20 -1.82 -11.31
C THR A 82 8.61 -2.87 -10.28
N ILE A 83 8.61 -2.48 -9.02
CA ILE A 83 8.70 -3.38 -7.86
C ILE A 83 7.29 -3.58 -7.32
N VAL A 84 6.84 -4.82 -7.26
CA VAL A 84 5.54 -5.19 -6.71
C VAL A 84 5.69 -5.84 -5.33
N ASP A 85 4.92 -5.35 -4.37
CA ASP A 85 4.83 -5.93 -3.04
C ASP A 85 3.39 -5.88 -2.51
N ALA A 86 3.07 -6.77 -1.56
CA ALA A 86 1.77 -6.85 -0.94
C ALA A 86 1.92 -6.71 0.57
N THR A 87 1.29 -5.70 1.14
CA THR A 87 1.27 -5.44 2.58
C THR A 87 -0.09 -5.78 3.16
N ILE A 88 -0.11 -6.49 4.28
CA ILE A 88 -1.33 -6.81 5.01
C ILE A 88 -1.69 -5.61 5.89
N ILE A 89 -2.91 -5.12 5.72
CA ILE A 89 -3.53 -4.12 6.58
C ILE A 89 -4.47 -4.85 7.52
N VAL A 90 -4.13 -4.84 8.81
CA VAL A 90 -4.94 -5.45 9.86
C VAL A 90 -5.89 -4.41 10.42
N ALA A 91 -7.18 -4.72 10.44
CA ALA A 91 -8.20 -3.89 11.06
C ALA A 91 -8.84 -4.62 12.26
N PRO A 92 -9.30 -3.88 13.28
CA PRO A 92 -10.15 -4.47 14.31
C PRO A 92 -11.45 -4.98 13.69
N SER A 93 -11.97 -6.11 14.18
CA SER A 93 -13.21 -6.73 13.71
C SER A 93 -14.46 -5.96 14.18
N SER A 94 -14.51 -4.66 13.89
CA SER A 94 -15.58 -3.78 14.32
C SER A 94 -16.79 -3.92 13.40
N THR A 95 -17.95 -4.20 13.98
CA THR A 95 -19.27 -4.14 13.31
C THR A 95 -20.00 -2.84 13.65
N LYS A 96 -19.29 -1.83 14.21
CA LYS A 96 -19.86 -0.52 14.56
C LYS A 96 -19.97 0.39 13.34
N ASN A 97 -20.64 -0.07 12.29
CA ASN A 97 -21.15 0.78 11.22
C ASN A 97 -22.67 0.88 11.31
N GLU A 98 -23.27 1.87 10.65
CA GLU A 98 -24.73 2.09 10.68
C GLU A 98 -25.54 0.86 10.27
N LYS A 99 -24.96 0.03 9.39
CA LYS A 99 -25.58 -1.21 8.89
C LYS A 99 -25.36 -2.43 9.81
N LYS A 100 -24.56 -2.32 10.87
CA LYS A 100 -24.11 -3.42 11.75
C LYS A 100 -23.54 -4.63 10.99
N GLN A 101 -22.98 -4.39 9.82
CA GLN A 101 -22.45 -5.42 8.93
C GLN A 101 -20.94 -5.35 8.90
N ARG A 102 -20.29 -6.46 8.58
CA ARG A 102 -18.85 -6.47 8.35
C ARG A 102 -18.55 -5.82 7.01
N ASP A 103 -17.42 -5.15 6.92
CA ASP A 103 -16.91 -4.64 5.66
C ASP A 103 -16.70 -5.81 4.68
N PRO A 104 -17.33 -5.81 3.50
CA PRO A 104 -17.20 -6.89 2.52
C PRO A 104 -15.77 -7.01 1.96
N GLU A 105 -14.96 -5.95 2.00
CA GLU A 105 -13.58 -5.96 1.52
C GLU A 105 -12.59 -6.53 2.56
N MET A 106 -13.04 -6.72 3.80
CA MET A 106 -12.24 -7.30 4.86
C MET A 106 -12.63 -8.76 5.12
N CYS A 107 -11.66 -9.67 4.97
CA CYS A 107 -11.88 -11.10 5.15
C CYS A 107 -11.20 -11.61 6.42
N GLN A 108 -11.81 -12.63 7.05
CA GLN A 108 -11.21 -13.32 8.19
C GLN A 108 -10.14 -14.30 7.71
N THR A 109 -8.88 -14.01 8.04
CA THR A 109 -7.78 -14.95 7.84
C THR A 109 -7.37 -15.53 9.19
N LYS A 110 -7.18 -16.85 9.25
CA LYS A 110 -6.65 -17.53 10.44
C LYS A 110 -5.14 -17.69 10.28
N LYS A 111 -4.35 -16.98 11.09
CA LYS A 111 -2.91 -17.17 11.16
C LYS A 111 -2.54 -17.74 12.54
N GLY A 112 -2.14 -19.00 12.58
CA GLY A 112 -1.96 -19.75 13.84
C GLY A 112 -3.30 -19.98 14.54
N ASN A 113 -3.42 -19.57 15.82
CA ASN A 113 -4.65 -19.72 16.61
C ASN A 113 -5.50 -18.44 16.69
N HIS A 114 -5.10 -17.37 16.00
CA HIS A 114 -5.78 -16.08 16.03
C HIS A 114 -6.47 -15.80 14.69
N TRP A 115 -7.66 -15.19 14.78
CA TRP A 115 -8.43 -14.72 13.65
C TRP A 115 -8.17 -13.22 13.46
N TYR A 116 -7.73 -12.85 12.26
CA TYR A 116 -7.46 -11.46 11.89
C TYR A 116 -8.48 -11.01 10.85
N PHE A 117 -8.89 -9.74 10.89
CA PHE A 117 -9.72 -9.12 9.87
C PHE A 117 -8.78 -8.29 8.99
N GLU A 118 -8.52 -8.81 7.79
CA GLU A 118 -7.39 -8.36 6.97
C GLU A 118 -7.85 -7.95 5.58
N MET A 119 -7.18 -6.90 5.10
CA MET A 119 -7.14 -6.47 3.71
C MET A 119 -5.69 -6.54 3.25
N LYS A 120 -5.45 -6.72 1.95
CA LYS A 120 -4.13 -6.59 1.35
C LYS A 120 -4.09 -5.34 0.51
N ALA A 121 -3.06 -4.54 0.69
CA ALA A 121 -2.68 -3.47 -0.20
C ALA A 121 -1.51 -3.93 -1.06
N TYR A 122 -1.73 -3.92 -2.36
CA TYR A 122 -0.76 -4.21 -3.40
C TYR A 122 -0.21 -2.91 -3.93
N ILE A 123 1.11 -2.78 -3.96
CA ILE A 123 1.78 -1.54 -4.30
C ILE A 123 2.75 -1.79 -5.45
N GLY A 124 2.61 -1.00 -6.51
CA GLY A 124 3.58 -0.86 -7.59
C GLY A 124 4.45 0.36 -7.33
N VAL A 125 5.76 0.14 -7.27
CA VAL A 125 6.77 1.17 -7.02
C VAL A 125 7.73 1.25 -8.19
N ASP A 126 8.01 2.47 -8.65
CA ASP A 126 9.01 2.68 -9.70
C ASP A 126 10.41 2.28 -9.19
N THR A 127 11.10 1.46 -9.97
CA THR A 127 12.45 0.96 -9.67
C THR A 127 13.52 2.05 -9.64
N GLY A 128 13.36 3.11 -10.41
CA GLY A 128 14.35 4.18 -10.50
C GLY A 128 14.28 5.17 -9.34
N SER A 129 13.08 5.68 -9.07
CA SER A 129 12.83 6.73 -8.08
C SER A 129 12.41 6.21 -6.70
N GLY A 130 11.87 5.00 -6.63
CA GLY A 130 11.21 4.48 -5.43
C GLY A 130 9.83 5.10 -5.16
N MET A 131 9.25 5.83 -6.12
CA MET A 131 7.93 6.43 -5.98
C MET A 131 6.82 5.41 -6.22
N VAL A 132 5.80 5.45 -5.38
CA VAL A 132 4.59 4.62 -5.54
C VAL A 132 3.77 5.17 -6.69
N HIS A 133 3.32 4.31 -7.59
CA HIS A 133 2.52 4.73 -8.74
C HIS A 133 1.17 4.04 -8.84
N THR A 134 1.07 2.82 -8.34
CA THR A 134 -0.18 2.08 -8.30
C THR A 134 -0.38 1.52 -6.90
N VAL A 135 -1.60 1.65 -6.39
CA VAL A 135 -2.05 1.02 -5.16
C VAL A 135 -3.38 0.33 -5.45
N GLU A 136 -3.47 -0.96 -5.17
CA GLU A 136 -4.68 -1.75 -5.32
C GLU A 136 -4.99 -2.43 -3.98
N THR A 137 -6.23 -2.36 -3.52
CA THR A 137 -6.65 -2.99 -2.27
C THR A 137 -7.64 -4.10 -2.56
N THR A 138 -7.42 -5.26 -1.92
CA THR A 138 -8.37 -6.37 -2.02
C THR A 138 -8.52 -7.10 -0.70
N ALA A 139 -9.56 -7.93 -0.60
CA ALA A 139 -9.69 -8.89 0.47
C ALA A 139 -8.46 -9.81 0.60
N ALA A 140 -8.13 -10.19 1.84
CA ALA A 140 -6.91 -10.93 2.15
C ALA A 140 -6.84 -12.37 1.57
N ASN A 141 -7.97 -12.92 1.11
CA ASN A 141 -8.04 -14.24 0.50
C ASN A 141 -7.53 -14.27 -0.95
N ILE A 142 -7.41 -13.12 -1.61
CA ILE A 142 -6.94 -13.05 -2.99
C ILE A 142 -5.42 -13.31 -3.03
N HIS A 143 -4.98 -14.08 -4.03
CA HIS A 143 -3.56 -14.38 -4.21
C HIS A 143 -2.85 -13.21 -4.88
N ASP A 144 -1.61 -12.98 -4.48
CA ASP A 144 -0.84 -11.80 -4.91
C ASP A 144 -0.62 -11.77 -6.43
N VAL A 145 -0.50 -12.96 -7.03
CA VAL A 145 -0.38 -13.15 -8.48
C VAL A 145 -1.64 -12.68 -9.23
N ASP A 146 -2.82 -12.74 -8.63
CA ASP A 146 -4.08 -12.36 -9.29
C ASP A 146 -4.22 -10.84 -9.45
N VAL A 147 -3.54 -10.05 -8.61
CA VAL A 147 -3.62 -8.58 -8.63
C VAL A 147 -2.43 -7.95 -9.34
N ALA A 148 -1.33 -8.69 -9.47
CA ALA A 148 -0.07 -8.21 -10.02
C ALA A 148 -0.19 -7.53 -11.40
N GLU A 149 -1.10 -8.00 -12.25
CA GLU A 149 -1.32 -7.46 -13.61
C GLU A 149 -1.72 -5.98 -13.62
N LYS A 150 -2.42 -5.52 -12.57
CA LYS A 150 -2.85 -4.14 -12.38
C LYS A 150 -1.73 -3.23 -11.89
N LEU A 151 -0.71 -3.81 -11.26
CA LEU A 151 0.42 -3.08 -10.70
C LEU A 151 1.50 -2.81 -11.75
N ILE A 152 1.42 -3.42 -12.93
CA ILE A 152 2.42 -3.31 -13.99
C ILE A 152 1.96 -2.24 -14.98
N ARG A 153 2.84 -1.30 -15.29
CA ARG A 153 2.58 -0.26 -16.28
C ARG A 153 2.82 -0.76 -17.70
N GLU A 154 2.29 -0.04 -18.68
CA GLU A 154 2.46 -0.38 -20.10
C GLU A 154 3.87 -0.12 -20.64
N ASP A 155 4.68 0.65 -19.93
CA ASP A 155 6.07 1.00 -20.27
C ASP A 155 7.11 0.17 -19.52
N ASP A 156 6.70 -0.72 -18.62
CA ASP A 156 7.60 -1.54 -17.81
C ASP A 156 8.33 -2.59 -18.63
N VAL A 157 9.67 -2.61 -18.55
CA VAL A 157 10.48 -3.66 -19.18
C VAL A 157 11.00 -4.71 -18.19
N VAL A 158 11.00 -4.39 -16.90
CA VAL A 158 11.40 -5.31 -15.82
C VAL A 158 10.42 -5.21 -14.65
N VAL A 159 10.02 -6.36 -14.10
CA VAL A 159 9.20 -6.41 -12.88
C VAL A 159 9.91 -7.20 -11.79
N TYR A 160 10.05 -6.60 -10.61
CA TYR A 160 10.63 -7.23 -9.43
C TYR A 160 9.53 -7.61 -8.45
N GLY A 161 9.62 -8.80 -7.87
CA GLY A 161 8.63 -9.25 -6.90
C GLY A 161 9.20 -10.20 -5.85
N ASN A 162 8.53 -10.27 -4.71
CA ASN A 162 8.82 -11.27 -3.69
C ASN A 162 8.28 -12.66 -4.11
N SER A 163 8.55 -13.70 -3.32
CA SER A 163 8.15 -15.09 -3.64
C SER A 163 6.64 -15.35 -3.67
N GLY A 164 5.82 -14.39 -3.24
CA GLY A 164 4.37 -14.39 -3.38
C GLY A 164 3.92 -14.28 -4.84
N TYR A 165 4.74 -13.68 -5.70
CA TYR A 165 4.48 -13.50 -7.13
C TYR A 165 4.99 -14.66 -8.00
N LEU A 166 5.48 -15.75 -7.40
CA LEU A 166 5.94 -16.93 -8.15
C LEU A 166 4.81 -17.49 -9.03
N GLY A 167 5.08 -17.62 -10.34
CA GLY A 167 4.11 -18.12 -11.31
C GLY A 167 3.34 -17.03 -12.06
N LEU A 168 3.65 -15.75 -11.84
CA LEU A 168 3.05 -14.62 -12.55
C LEU A 168 3.13 -14.76 -14.09
N THR A 169 4.24 -15.26 -14.62
CA THR A 169 4.44 -15.47 -16.06
C THR A 169 3.51 -16.53 -16.68
N ASN A 170 2.88 -17.37 -15.86
CA ASN A 170 2.00 -18.45 -16.33
C ASN A 170 0.53 -18.02 -16.38
N ARG A 171 0.23 -16.77 -16.03
CA ARG A 171 -1.13 -16.24 -15.98
C ARG A 171 -1.62 -15.89 -17.38
N PRO A 172 -2.88 -16.22 -17.73
CA PRO A 172 -3.45 -15.86 -19.02
C PRO A 172 -3.42 -14.35 -19.23
N GLU A 173 -3.67 -13.56 -18.18
CA GLU A 173 -3.69 -12.09 -18.24
C GLU A 173 -2.32 -11.50 -18.64
N ILE A 174 -1.22 -12.20 -18.31
CA ILE A 174 0.14 -11.80 -18.68
C ILE A 174 0.54 -12.38 -20.05
N GLN A 175 0.12 -13.61 -20.36
CA GLN A 175 0.48 -14.29 -21.61
C GLN A 175 -0.27 -13.76 -22.82
N GLU A 176 -1.55 -13.39 -22.66
CA GLU A 176 -2.38 -12.85 -23.74
C GLU A 176 -1.98 -11.41 -24.10
N ASN A 177 -1.33 -10.70 -23.18
CA ASN A 177 -0.84 -9.35 -23.42
C ASN A 177 0.56 -9.38 -24.05
N GLU A 178 0.68 -8.83 -25.27
CA GLU A 178 1.92 -8.84 -26.04
C GLU A 178 3.07 -8.09 -25.36
N HIS A 179 2.76 -7.04 -24.60
CA HIS A 179 3.77 -6.29 -23.85
C HIS A 179 4.16 -7.05 -22.58
N LYS A 180 3.18 -7.39 -21.73
CA LYS A 180 3.43 -8.01 -20.42
C LYS A 180 4.14 -9.36 -20.54
N SER A 181 3.86 -10.14 -21.59
CA SER A 181 4.55 -11.41 -21.85
C SER A 181 6.04 -11.27 -22.16
N LYS A 182 6.50 -10.09 -22.62
CA LYS A 182 7.91 -9.82 -22.98
C LYS A 182 8.73 -9.20 -21.84
N ILE A 183 8.09 -8.87 -20.72
CA ILE A 183 8.74 -8.27 -19.55
C ILE A 183 9.69 -9.25 -18.87
N ASP A 184 10.84 -8.77 -18.39
CA ASP A 184 11.76 -9.56 -17.56
C ASP A 184 11.25 -9.62 -16.11
N TYR A 185 10.69 -10.76 -15.71
CA TYR A 185 10.17 -10.98 -14.36
C TYR A 185 11.25 -11.54 -13.42
N ARG A 186 11.69 -10.71 -12.47
CA ARG A 186 12.71 -11.03 -11.45
C ARG A 186 12.06 -11.28 -10.10
N ILE A 187 11.59 -12.51 -9.91
CA ILE A 187 10.88 -12.92 -8.69
C ILE A 187 11.81 -13.68 -7.75
N ASN A 188 11.86 -13.26 -6.48
CA ASN A 188 12.62 -13.94 -5.45
C ASN A 188 12.10 -15.36 -5.20
N ARG A 189 13.01 -16.33 -5.06
CA ARG A 189 12.67 -17.71 -4.75
C ARG A 189 12.30 -17.87 -3.26
N ARG A 190 11.46 -18.84 -2.94
CA ARG A 190 11.15 -19.19 -1.54
C ARG A 190 12.39 -19.71 -0.83
N SER A 191 12.52 -19.44 0.47
CA SER A 191 13.64 -19.92 1.30
C SER A 191 13.80 -21.44 1.29
N SER A 192 12.71 -22.19 1.09
CA SER A 192 12.72 -23.65 0.93
C SER A 192 13.41 -24.14 -0.36
N GLN A 193 13.44 -23.32 -1.41
CA GLN A 193 14.06 -23.62 -2.70
C GLN A 193 15.49 -23.03 -2.82
N SER A 194 15.91 -22.22 -1.84
CA SER A 194 17.24 -21.61 -1.80
C SER A 194 18.30 -22.46 -1.07
N ARG A 195 17.94 -23.65 -0.57
CA ARG A 195 18.91 -24.59 0.00
C ARG A 195 19.73 -25.21 -1.11
N VAL A 196 20.86 -24.58 -1.45
CA VAL A 196 21.92 -25.25 -2.22
C VAL A 196 22.42 -26.41 -1.35
N PRO A 197 22.38 -27.67 -1.81
CA PRO A 197 23.00 -28.76 -1.08
C PRO A 197 24.51 -28.47 -1.03
N ILE A 198 25.07 -28.30 0.17
CA ILE A 198 26.51 -28.30 0.35
C ILE A 198 26.98 -29.70 -0.07
N PRO A 199 27.87 -29.86 -1.07
CA PRO A 199 28.38 -31.17 -1.42
C PRO A 199 29.17 -31.71 -0.22
N THR A 200 28.66 -32.76 0.42
CA THR A 200 29.37 -33.49 1.46
C THR A 200 30.61 -34.13 0.79
N PRO A 201 31.84 -33.78 1.18
CA PRO A 201 33.01 -34.47 0.66
C PRO A 201 32.93 -35.94 1.09
N ALA A 202 32.96 -36.85 0.12
CA ALA A 202 33.09 -38.27 0.39
C ALA A 202 34.44 -38.50 1.08
N LEU A 203 34.40 -38.83 2.37
CA LEU A 203 35.57 -39.33 3.08
C LEU A 203 35.85 -40.76 2.58
N THR A 204 36.70 -40.89 1.56
CA THR A 204 37.40 -42.15 1.29
C THR A 204 38.61 -42.23 2.21
N GLY A 205 38.54 -43.16 3.17
CA GLY A 205 39.62 -43.53 4.09
C GLY A 205 39.23 -44.76 4.88
#